data_AF-A0A535KXD9-F1
#
_entry.id   AF-A0A535KXD9-F1
#
_cell.length_a   1.000
_cell.length_b   1.000
_cell.length_c   1.000
_cell.angle_alpha   90.00
_cell.angle_beta   90.00
_cell.angle_gamma   90.00
#
_symmetry.space_group_name_H-M   'P 1'
#
loop_
_entity.id
_entity.type
_entity.pdbx_description
1 polymer ?
#
loop_
_entity_poly.entity_id
_entity_poly.type
_entity_poly.pdbx_seq_one_letter_code
_entity_poly.pdbx_strand_id
1 'polypeptide(L)'
;EIDPSAIPPGLQMEVLDHDKLVLVVAPNHHWRGVQTLRPEELQDDELVLREQGSGIREVIEHALLQHDVQIQPLLTVPDNEAIKQMVMNGVGAAIVPARTVQRELATGDLLYIPIDGLDLRPELSLVRRTDKQLSRAAQAFCDLLRAKKGDEQYLNNTTP
;
A
#
# COMPACT_ATOMS: atom_id res chain seq x y z
N GLU A 1 -2.55 -14.89 -2.27
CA GLU A 1 -3.53 -15.92 -1.87
C GLU A 1 -3.61 -15.98 -0.35
N ILE A 2 -4.68 -15.40 0.19
CA ILE A 2 -5.05 -15.54 1.61
C ILE A 2 -5.45 -16.98 1.87
N ASP A 3 -4.91 -17.58 2.94
CA ASP A 3 -5.29 -18.90 3.42
C ASP A 3 -6.81 -18.95 3.72
N PRO A 4 -7.59 -19.85 3.09
CA PRO A 4 -9.01 -20.03 3.38
C PRO A 4 -9.33 -20.27 4.86
N SER A 5 -8.36 -20.77 5.64
CA SER A 5 -8.47 -20.97 7.09
C SER A 5 -8.48 -19.66 7.89
N ALA A 6 -8.05 -18.54 7.30
CA ALA A 6 -8.02 -17.22 7.92
C ALA A 6 -9.35 -16.46 7.86
N ILE A 7 -10.35 -16.95 7.11
CA ILE A 7 -11.66 -16.31 7.01
C ILE A 7 -12.53 -16.76 8.21
N PRO A 8 -12.99 -15.84 9.07
CA PRO A 8 -13.83 -16.21 10.21
C PRO A 8 -15.11 -16.96 9.78
N PRO A 9 -15.57 -17.95 10.56
CA PRO A 9 -16.81 -18.67 10.26
C PRO A 9 -17.99 -17.71 10.08
N GLY A 10 -18.81 -17.98 9.06
CA GLY A 10 -19.97 -17.13 8.74
C GLY A 10 -19.65 -15.91 7.88
N LEU A 11 -18.40 -15.75 7.41
CA LEU A 11 -18.01 -14.76 6.41
C LEU A 11 -17.68 -15.44 5.07
N GLN A 12 -17.94 -14.71 3.99
CA GLN A 12 -17.46 -14.99 2.65
C GLN A 12 -16.62 -13.80 2.19
N MET A 13 -15.47 -14.10 1.60
CA MET A 13 -14.54 -13.12 1.03
C MET A 13 -14.41 -13.37 -0.47
N GLU A 14 -14.31 -12.29 -1.25
CA GLU A 14 -14.07 -12.29 -2.69
C GLU A 14 -13.04 -11.20 -3.00
N VAL A 15 -11.93 -11.57 -3.64
CA VAL A 15 -10.92 -10.59 -4.07
C VAL A 15 -11.49 -9.79 -5.24
N LEU A 16 -11.51 -8.47 -5.11
CA LEU A 16 -11.98 -7.54 -6.13
C LEU A 16 -10.83 -7.00 -6.98
N ASP A 17 -9.70 -6.68 -6.35
CA ASP A 17 -8.59 -6.00 -7.00
C ASP A 17 -7.28 -6.18 -6.21
N HIS A 18 -6.18 -5.70 -6.75
CA HIS A 18 -4.89 -5.59 -6.05
C HIS A 18 -4.41 -4.15 -6.08
N ASP A 19 -4.02 -3.62 -4.92
CA ASP A 19 -3.60 -2.23 -4.80
C ASP A 19 -2.10 -2.14 -4.56
N LYS A 20 -1.33 -1.82 -5.59
CA LYS A 20 0.13 -1.76 -5.47
C LYS A 20 0.56 -0.70 -4.45
N LEU A 21 1.40 -1.10 -3.50
CA LEU A 21 2.09 -0.20 -2.59
C LEU A 21 3.41 0.24 -3.21
N VAL A 22 3.78 1.50 -2.98
CA VAL A 22 5.00 2.11 -3.51
C VAL A 22 5.74 2.86 -2.41
N LEU A 23 7.07 2.74 -2.42
CA LEU A 23 7.94 3.59 -1.62
C LEU A 23 8.05 4.96 -2.29
N VAL A 24 7.75 6.00 -1.52
CA VAL A 24 7.83 7.39 -1.97
C VAL A 24 8.68 8.24 -1.05
N VAL A 25 9.37 9.21 -1.65
CA VAL A 25 10.21 10.19 -0.96
C VAL A 25 9.99 11.59 -1.53
N ALA A 26 10.31 12.62 -0.75
CA ALA A 26 10.38 13.98 -1.28
C ALA A 26 11.58 14.17 -2.24
N PRO A 27 11.53 15.14 -3.16
CA PRO A 27 12.62 15.42 -4.11
C PRO A 27 13.95 15.81 -3.45
N ASN A 28 13.96 16.25 -2.20
CA ASN A 28 15.16 16.60 -1.44
C ASN A 28 15.69 15.45 -0.56
N HIS A 29 15.04 14.28 -0.59
CA HIS A 29 15.46 13.12 0.19
C HIS A 29 16.81 12.56 -0.28
N HIS A 30 17.56 11.93 0.63
CA HIS A 30 18.90 11.43 0.33
C HIS A 30 18.91 10.27 -0.68
N TRP A 31 17.79 9.55 -0.84
CA TRP A 31 17.58 8.55 -1.90
C TRP A 31 17.24 9.13 -3.28
N ARG A 32 17.23 10.45 -3.45
CA ARG A 32 17.02 11.05 -4.78
C ARG A 32 18.07 10.53 -5.76
N GLY A 33 17.61 9.96 -6.88
CA GLY A 33 18.47 9.42 -7.94
C GLY A 33 18.92 7.97 -7.72
N VAL A 34 18.54 7.35 -6.59
CA VAL A 34 18.67 5.90 -6.42
C VAL A 34 17.70 5.21 -7.39
N GLN A 35 18.23 4.29 -8.21
CA GLN A 35 17.44 3.58 -9.22
C GLN A 35 16.58 2.46 -8.61
N THR A 36 17.11 1.79 -7.60
CA THR A 36 16.41 0.76 -6.82
C THR A 36 17.10 0.62 -5.47
N LEU A 37 16.33 0.30 -4.44
CA LEU A 37 16.83 -0.13 -3.14
C LEU A 37 16.72 -1.66 -3.03
N ARG A 38 17.51 -2.25 -2.17
CA ARG A 38 17.29 -3.60 -1.63
C ARG A 38 16.55 -3.48 -0.30
N PRO A 39 15.79 -4.50 0.13
CA PRO A 39 15.04 -4.44 1.39
C PRO A 39 15.93 -4.09 2.59
N GLU A 40 17.17 -4.59 2.61
CA GLU A 40 18.14 -4.39 3.70
C GLU A 40 18.72 -2.97 3.74
N GLU A 41 18.46 -2.16 2.72
CA GLU A 41 18.88 -0.75 2.64
C GLU A 41 17.87 0.20 3.27
N LEU A 42 16.68 -0.30 3.65
CA LEU A 42 15.73 0.43 4.47
C LEU A 42 16.24 0.43 5.91
N GLN A 43 16.65 1.60 6.41
CA GLN A 43 17.17 1.76 7.76
C GLN A 43 16.03 1.97 8.75
N ASP A 44 16.33 1.68 10.01
CA ASP A 44 15.48 2.14 11.12
C ASP A 44 15.32 3.66 11.07
N ASP A 45 14.16 4.14 11.52
CA ASP A 45 13.84 5.57 11.61
C ASP A 45 13.82 6.33 10.26
N GLU A 46 13.60 5.63 9.14
CA GLU A 46 13.40 6.29 7.82
C GLU A 46 11.93 6.33 7.39
N LEU A 47 11.14 5.33 7.78
CA LEU A 47 9.77 5.16 7.29
C LEU A 47 8.73 5.78 8.23
N VAL A 48 7.86 6.63 7.68
CA VAL A 48 6.57 6.96 8.27
C VAL A 48 5.58 5.87 7.89
N LEU A 49 5.13 5.09 8.87
CA LEU A 49 4.23 3.95 8.66
C LEU A 49 2.84 4.19 9.25
N ARG A 50 1.90 3.34 8.83
CA ARG A 50 0.57 3.25 9.42
C ARG A 50 0.62 2.70 10.85
N GLU A 51 -0.47 2.88 11.58
CA GLU A 51 -0.71 2.27 12.88
C GLU A 51 -0.65 0.73 12.82
N GLN A 52 -0.24 0.12 13.94
CA GLN A 52 -0.25 -1.34 14.08
C GLN A 52 -1.69 -1.87 13.95
N GLY A 53 -1.87 -3.01 13.28
CA GLY A 53 -3.18 -3.55 12.91
C GLY A 53 -3.77 -2.97 11.61
N SER A 54 -3.08 -2.04 10.96
CA SER A 54 -3.38 -1.66 9.58
C SER A 54 -2.97 -2.78 8.64
N GLY A 55 -3.91 -3.30 7.83
CA GLY A 55 -3.61 -4.36 6.87
C GLY A 55 -2.51 -3.97 5.86
N ILE A 56 -2.34 -2.68 5.56
CA ILE A 56 -1.22 -2.20 4.73
C ILE A 56 0.11 -2.38 5.47
N ARG A 57 0.18 -2.01 6.76
CA ARG A 57 1.38 -2.17 7.57
C ARG A 57 1.74 -3.64 7.74
N GLU A 58 0.76 -4.49 7.99
CA GLU A 58 0.97 -5.94 8.12
C GLU A 58 1.56 -6.53 6.83
N VAL A 59 1.08 -6.11 5.66
CA VAL A 59 1.63 -6.54 4.36
C VAL A 59 3.07 -6.07 4.16
N ILE A 60 3.38 -4.84 4.53
CA ILE A 60 4.75 -4.30 4.46
C ILE A 60 5.69 -5.08 5.40
N GLU A 61 5.32 -5.20 6.68
CA GLU A 61 6.12 -5.89 7.69
C GLU A 61 6.33 -7.37 7.34
N HIS A 62 5.28 -8.06 6.89
CA HIS A 62 5.38 -9.45 6.47
C HIS A 62 6.31 -9.63 5.27
N ALA A 63 6.21 -8.75 4.27
CA ALA A 63 7.07 -8.80 3.09
C ALA A 63 8.54 -8.55 3.45
N LEU A 64 8.83 -7.53 4.27
CA LEU A 64 10.18 -7.24 4.74
C LEU A 64 10.76 -8.39 5.56
N LEU A 65 9.93 -9.04 6.38
CA LEU A 65 10.36 -10.19 7.18
C LEU A 65 10.79 -11.39 6.32
N GLN A 66 10.22 -11.57 5.11
CA GLN A 66 10.69 -12.60 4.17
C GLN A 66 12.13 -12.36 3.66
N HIS A 67 12.63 -11.13 3.83
CA HIS A 67 14.00 -10.73 3.53
C HIS A 67 14.84 -10.55 4.81
N ASP A 68 14.40 -11.08 5.95
CA ASP A 68 15.05 -10.93 7.26
C ASP A 68 15.19 -9.46 7.71
N VAL A 69 14.34 -8.57 7.19
CA VAL A 69 14.31 -7.13 7.54
C VAL A 69 13.18 -6.84 8.51
N GLN A 70 13.53 -6.17 9.61
CA GLN A 70 12.58 -5.58 10.56
C GLN A 70 12.92 -4.10 10.67
N ILE A 71 11.92 -3.23 10.51
CA ILE A 71 12.11 -1.78 10.52
C ILE A 71 11.39 -1.19 11.73
N GLN A 72 12.08 -0.34 12.48
CA GLN A 72 11.45 0.58 13.42
C GLN A 72 10.98 1.83 12.67
N PRO A 73 9.67 2.16 12.69
CA PRO A 73 9.18 3.34 11.99
C PRO A 73 9.65 4.61 12.67
N LEU A 74 10.06 5.59 11.87
CA LEU A 74 10.34 6.95 12.32
C LEU A 74 9.14 7.55 13.06
N LEU A 75 7.96 7.42 12.45
CA LEU A 75 6.69 7.89 12.98
C LEU A 75 5.57 6.93 12.57
N THR A 76 4.56 6.84 13.42
CA THR A 76 3.35 6.06 13.17
C THR A 76 2.14 7.00 13.09
N VAL A 77 1.40 6.95 11.98
CA VAL A 77 0.31 7.90 11.68
C VAL A 77 -0.92 7.13 11.15
N PRO A 78 -2.14 7.38 11.65
CA PRO A 78 -3.31 6.58 11.29
C PRO A 78 -4.00 6.95 9.97
N ASP A 79 -3.40 7.83 9.17
CA ASP A 79 -4.03 8.39 7.97
C ASP A 79 -3.04 8.51 6.80
N ASN A 80 -3.40 7.96 5.64
CA ASN A 80 -2.52 7.95 4.47
C ASN A 80 -2.28 9.37 3.90
N GLU A 81 -3.25 10.27 3.99
CA GLU A 81 -3.09 11.64 3.49
C GLU A 81 -2.12 12.42 4.39
N ALA A 82 -2.21 12.27 5.70
CA ALA A 82 -1.26 12.82 6.65
C ALA A 82 0.16 12.29 6.42
N ILE A 83 0.32 10.98 6.21
CA ILE A 83 1.62 10.37 5.85
C ILE A 83 2.17 11.02 4.57
N LYS A 84 1.36 11.12 3.52
CA LYS A 84 1.76 11.74 2.25
C LYS A 84 2.24 13.18 2.45
N GLN A 85 1.48 13.99 3.18
CA GLN A 85 1.86 15.38 3.48
C GLN A 85 3.17 15.45 4.26
N MET A 86 3.41 14.56 5.22
CA MET A 86 4.66 14.51 5.98
C MET A 86 5.86 14.16 5.09
N VAL A 87 5.72 13.17 4.20
CA VAL A 87 6.77 12.81 3.25
C VAL A 87 7.07 13.98 2.31
N MET A 88 6.04 14.64 1.76
CA MET A 88 6.22 15.83 0.90
C MET A 88 6.98 16.97 1.61
N ASN A 89 6.84 17.09 2.93
CA ASN A 89 7.56 18.07 3.75
C ASN A 89 8.92 17.57 4.26
N GLY A 90 9.39 16.41 3.78
CA GLY A 90 10.73 15.90 4.05
C GLY A 90 10.91 15.24 5.42
N VAL A 91 9.82 14.82 6.08
CA VAL A 91 9.91 14.16 7.40
C VAL A 91 10.61 12.80 7.30
N GLY A 92 10.44 12.08 6.19
CA GLY A 92 11.03 10.77 5.95
C GLY A 92 10.52 10.19 4.62
N ALA A 93 10.57 8.87 4.50
CA ALA A 93 9.99 8.12 3.39
C ALA A 93 8.71 7.39 3.83
N ALA A 94 7.89 6.90 2.90
CA ALA A 94 6.75 6.05 3.25
C ALA A 94 6.43 5.03 2.16
N ILE A 95 5.88 3.89 2.57
CA ILE A 95 5.28 2.91 1.67
C ILE A 95 3.76 3.07 1.75
N VAL A 96 3.13 3.49 0.64
CA VAL A 96 1.70 3.84 0.58
C VAL A 96 1.05 3.28 -0.68
N PRO A 97 -0.30 3.15 -0.72
CA PRO A 97 -1.02 2.85 -1.94
C PRO A 97 -0.65 3.81 -3.07
N ALA A 98 -0.29 3.27 -4.24
CA ALA A 98 0.07 4.07 -5.40
C ALA A 98 -1.04 5.06 -5.77
N ARG A 99 -2.31 4.64 -5.64
CA ARG A 99 -3.49 5.50 -5.88
C ARG A 99 -3.56 6.76 -5.02
N THR A 100 -2.95 6.78 -3.83
CA THR A 100 -2.97 7.93 -2.92
C THR A 100 -1.99 9.02 -3.34
N VAL A 101 -0.98 8.67 -4.14
CA VAL A 101 0.14 9.55 -4.51
C VAL A 101 0.27 9.78 -6.02
N GLN A 102 -0.69 9.33 -6.83
CA GLN A 102 -0.63 9.43 -8.30
C GLN A 102 -0.37 10.86 -8.78
N ARG A 103 -1.04 11.83 -8.16
CA ARG A 103 -0.91 13.23 -8.56
C ARG A 103 0.49 13.74 -8.26
N GLU A 104 0.98 13.47 -7.06
CA GLU A 104 2.27 13.93 -6.56
C GLU A 104 3.44 13.28 -7.31
N LEU A 105 3.29 12.02 -7.72
CA LEU A 105 4.22 11.35 -8.63
C LEU A 105 4.22 12.00 -10.02
N ALA A 106 3.04 12.39 -10.53
CA ALA A 106 2.92 13.03 -11.84
C ALA A 106 3.45 14.49 -11.86
N THR A 107 3.35 15.21 -10.74
CA THR A 107 3.86 16.58 -10.59
C THR A 107 5.33 16.62 -10.15
N GLY A 108 5.90 15.50 -9.72
CA GLY A 108 7.25 15.44 -9.16
C GLY A 108 7.35 15.98 -7.74
N ASP A 109 6.22 16.16 -7.05
CA ASP A 109 6.17 16.52 -5.64
C ASP A 109 6.59 15.34 -4.73
N LEU A 110 6.46 14.11 -5.25
CA LEU A 110 7.01 12.89 -4.69
C LEU A 110 7.74 12.10 -5.76
N LEU A 111 8.75 11.35 -5.35
CA LEU A 111 9.52 10.43 -6.20
C LEU A 111 9.22 9.00 -5.77
N TYR A 112 8.99 8.11 -6.74
CA TYR A 112 8.89 6.68 -6.54
C TYR A 112 10.28 6.05 -6.54
N ILE A 113 10.56 5.20 -5.54
CA ILE A 113 11.80 4.42 -5.47
C ILE A 113 11.43 2.92 -5.48
N PRO A 114 11.83 2.14 -6.51
CA PRO A 114 11.64 0.70 -6.51
C PRO A 114 12.43 0.04 -5.36
N ILE A 115 11.86 -1.04 -4.80
CA ILE A 115 12.57 -1.93 -3.88
C ILE A 115 12.66 -3.29 -4.58
N ASP A 116 13.87 -3.76 -4.81
CA ASP A 116 14.16 -5.03 -5.45
C ASP A 116 13.64 -6.20 -4.59
N GLY A 117 13.08 -7.21 -5.23
CA GLY A 117 12.48 -8.36 -4.53
C GLY A 117 11.14 -8.08 -3.81
N LEU A 118 10.68 -6.83 -3.70
CA LEU A 118 9.41 -6.48 -3.05
C LEU A 118 8.31 -6.13 -4.05
N ASP A 119 7.41 -7.07 -4.32
CA ASP A 119 6.15 -6.81 -5.05
C ASP A 119 4.97 -6.73 -4.07
N LEU A 120 4.74 -5.53 -3.53
CA LEU A 120 3.71 -5.27 -2.54
C LEU A 120 2.36 -5.00 -3.22
N ARG A 121 1.54 -6.03 -3.36
CA ARG A 121 0.20 -5.94 -3.98
C ARG A 121 -0.88 -6.53 -3.05
N PRO A 122 -1.23 -5.84 -1.96
CA PRO A 122 -2.33 -6.27 -1.09
C PRO A 122 -3.63 -6.48 -1.86
N GLU A 123 -4.33 -7.56 -1.52
CA GLU A 123 -5.65 -7.90 -2.05
C GLU A 123 -6.71 -6.95 -1.47
N LEU A 124 -7.46 -6.27 -2.34
CA LEU A 124 -8.67 -5.56 -1.96
C LEU A 124 -9.85 -6.53 -2.05
N SER A 125 -10.46 -6.84 -0.91
CA SER A 125 -11.50 -7.88 -0.82
C SER A 125 -12.87 -7.33 -0.41
N LEU A 126 -13.92 -7.88 -1.01
CA LEU A 126 -15.30 -7.76 -0.56
C LEU A 126 -15.56 -8.83 0.49
N VAL A 127 -15.92 -8.41 1.71
CA VAL A 127 -16.27 -9.32 2.81
C VAL A 127 -17.74 -9.16 3.16
N ARG A 128 -18.46 -10.28 3.24
CA ARG A 128 -19.88 -10.30 3.62
C ARG A 128 -20.22 -11.47 4.53
N ARG A 129 -21.26 -11.31 5.35
CA ARG A 129 -21.81 -12.42 6.14
C ARG A 129 -22.59 -13.39 5.27
N THR A 130 -22.43 -14.68 5.52
CA THR A 130 -23.15 -15.74 4.79
C THR A 130 -24.58 -15.91 5.27
N ASP A 131 -24.90 -15.49 6.49
CA ASP A 131 -26.22 -15.61 7.12
C ASP A 131 -27.16 -14.43 6.86
N LYS A 132 -26.72 -13.44 6.07
CA LYS A 132 -27.54 -12.28 5.70
C LYS A 132 -27.73 -12.20 4.19
N GLN A 133 -28.98 -12.09 3.77
CA GLN A 133 -29.29 -11.70 2.40
C GLN A 133 -28.98 -10.21 2.19
N LEU A 134 -28.35 -9.90 1.06
CA LEU A 134 -28.07 -8.52 0.66
C LEU A 134 -29.38 -7.83 0.25
N SER A 135 -29.53 -6.56 0.63
CA SER A 135 -30.59 -5.72 0.06
C SER A 135 -30.33 -5.49 -1.42
N ARG A 136 -31.35 -5.05 -2.18
CA ARG A 136 -31.17 -4.68 -3.60
C ARG A 136 -30.07 -3.64 -3.80
N ALA A 137 -29.99 -2.65 -2.91
CA ALA A 137 -28.96 -1.62 -2.96
C ALA A 137 -27.55 -2.20 -2.68
N ALA A 138 -27.42 -3.08 -1.69
CA ALA A 138 -26.14 -3.72 -1.38
C ALA A 138 -25.67 -4.66 -2.50
N GLN A 139 -26.60 -5.40 -3.12
CA GLN A 139 -26.29 -6.23 -4.29
C GLN A 139 -25.81 -5.38 -5.46
N ALA A 140 -26.55 -4.31 -5.81
CA ALA A 140 -26.15 -3.40 -6.88
C ALA A 140 -24.78 -2.76 -6.63
N PHE A 141 -24.46 -2.43 -5.37
CA PHE A 141 -23.13 -1.93 -5.00
C PHE A 141 -22.05 -2.99 -5.19
N CYS A 142 -22.28 -4.24 -4.76
CA CYS A 142 -21.33 -5.34 -4.99
C CYS A 142 -21.09 -5.57 -6.50
N ASP A 143 -22.15 -5.52 -7.31
CA ASP A 143 -22.04 -5.71 -8.76
C ASP A 143 -21.27 -4.55 -9.41
N LEU A 144 -21.45 -3.33 -8.93
CA LEU A 144 -20.67 -2.16 -9.36
C LEU A 144 -19.18 -2.30 -9.00
N LEU A 145 -18.86 -2.79 -7.81
CA LEU A 145 -17.48 -3.04 -7.40
C LEU A 145 -16.82 -4.11 -8.28
N ARG A 146 -17.52 -5.21 -8.59
CA ARG A 146 -17.03 -6.29 -9.47
C ARG A 146 -16.80 -5.84 -10.92
N ALA A 147 -17.60 -4.90 -11.41
CA ALA A 147 -17.47 -4.38 -12.76
C ALA A 147 -16.23 -3.49 -12.93
N LYS A 148 -15.69 -2.94 -11.83
CA LYS A 148 -14.52 -2.07 -11.85
C LYS A 148 -13.25 -2.91 -11.71
N LYS A 149 -12.45 -3.00 -12.78
CA LYS A 149 -11.08 -3.51 -12.70
C LYS A 149 -10.13 -2.34 -12.42
N GLY A 150 -9.11 -2.57 -11.59
CA GLY A 150 -8.05 -1.60 -11.36
C GLY A 150 -7.27 -1.31 -12.64
N ASP A 151 -7.18 -0.03 -13.02
CA ASP A 151 -6.21 0.42 -14.03
C ASP A 151 -4.85 0.55 -13.32
N GLU A 152 -3.78 -0.09 -13.81
CA GLU A 152 -2.41 0.02 -13.24
C GLU A 152 -1.52 1.04 -13.99
N GLN A 153 -2.08 1.81 -14.93
CA GLN A 153 -1.31 2.56 -15.93
C GLN A 153 -0.45 3.73 -15.40
N TYR A 154 -0.67 4.18 -14.16
CA TYR A 154 -0.03 5.38 -13.59
C TYR A 154 1.42 5.19 -13.11
N LEU A 155 1.93 3.96 -13.02
CA LEU A 155 3.32 3.71 -12.61
C LEU A 155 4.33 3.79 -13.77
N ASN A 156 3.86 3.84 -15.01
CA ASN A 156 4.72 3.78 -16.20
C ASN A 156 5.29 5.14 -16.63
N ASN A 157 4.94 6.23 -15.94
CA ASN A 157 5.30 7.60 -16.34
C ASN A 157 6.33 8.27 -15.41
N THR A 158 6.93 7.53 -14.48
CA THR A 158 7.85 8.11 -13.48
C THR A 158 9.17 7.34 -13.48
N THR A 159 9.98 7.56 -14.52
CA THR A 159 11.40 7.20 -14.55
C THR A 159 12.21 8.46 -14.16
N PRO A 160 13.27 8.35 -13.35
CA PRO A 160 14.01 9.48 -12.78
C PRO A 160 14.59 10.48 -13.78
#